data_AF-A0A1X2EAI0-F1
#
_entry.id   AF-A0A1X2EAI0-F1
#
_cell.length_a   1.000
_cell.length_b   1.000
_cell.length_c   1.000
_cell.angle_alpha   90.00
_cell.angle_beta   90.00
_cell.angle_gamma   90.00
#
_symmetry.space_group_name_H-M   'P 1'
#
loop_
_entity.id
_entity.type
_entity.pdbx_description
1 polymer ?
#
loop_
_entity_poly.entity_id
_entity_poly.type
_entity_poly.pdbx_seq_one_letter_code
_entity_poly.pdbx_strand_id
1 'polypeptide(L)'
;MLWGPAGPNGNGGAGGAGGNPGAPGNGGVGGPGDAMTVAGTGGAGGEPGSGGVGGAGGAAGGPGAGVGAAGPSGVIVPGLGGNGGTGGHGYDAASDPAAAQGTPGGSGGTGGRGGSYGNGGLGGAGGDAAPGGGNGGVGGTGGQGGAIAGQGGSGGHGGDGTGSGVGGQGGAGGSVSRLGPGDAIGGQGGVGGASADGSGGSGGYGGSAINYGTGNAIGGDGGGGGTGALGGGNGGGGGSATNYGTGNATGGAGADGADGGTTGSGGTGGSGGIGYISNAVSAGHATGGGAGTGGNGTVGGDGGDGGAGVQDGRGLATGGGGGAGGNGTTGRGGFGGRGGGGTSYGSGSVTGGDGGAGGNGTTGGQGGDGGAGYIAIPQTTTGSATGGHGGAGGVGATDHGGLGGAGGGATNNGNGFALGGAGGSGGAGASGGLGGYGGDAIASGTGPATAGNGGGGGDSSANSVSGGDGGRGGGVHTSASAAGTVGMGGVGGAGGPGGQPGQTGSQGIVF
;
A
#
# COMPACT_ATOMS: atom_id res chain seq x y z
N MET A 1 37.08 29.74 21.15
CA MET A 1 35.85 29.02 20.77
C MET A 1 36.27 27.88 19.87
N LEU A 2 36.16 26.63 20.35
CA LEU A 2 36.54 25.44 19.60
C LEU A 2 35.28 24.58 19.52
N TRP A 3 34.64 24.56 18.35
CA TRP A 3 33.51 23.69 18.05
C TRP A 3 34.00 22.54 17.18
N GLY A 4 33.73 21.32 17.62
CA GLY A 4 33.83 20.09 16.84
C GLY A 4 33.55 18.88 17.73
N PRO A 5 33.09 17.76 17.17
CA PRO A 5 31.92 17.55 16.33
C PRO A 5 30.75 16.97 17.16
N ALA A 6 29.50 17.29 16.84
CA ALA A 6 28.34 16.63 17.44
C ALA A 6 27.99 15.34 16.68
N GLY A 7 27.93 14.23 17.41
CA GLY A 7 27.35 12.93 17.04
C GLY A 7 27.80 11.88 18.08
N PRO A 8 27.01 10.85 18.48
CA PRO A 8 25.67 10.41 18.07
C PRO A 8 24.61 10.28 19.22
N ASN A 9 23.33 10.30 18.82
CA ASN A 9 22.09 9.63 19.31
C ASN A 9 21.76 9.52 20.82
N GLY A 10 20.56 9.97 21.23
CA GLY A 10 19.99 9.79 22.58
C GLY A 10 18.46 9.74 22.61
N ASN A 11 17.89 8.87 23.44
CA ASN A 11 16.49 8.42 23.42
C ASN A 11 15.52 9.35 24.18
N GLY A 12 14.28 9.41 23.69
CA GLY A 12 13.16 9.98 24.43
C GLY A 12 12.67 9.02 25.52
N GLY A 13 11.90 9.57 26.44
CA GLY A 13 11.59 8.92 27.72
C GLY A 13 10.66 7.76 27.53
N ALA A 14 10.94 6.67 28.24
CA ALA A 14 10.04 5.53 28.28
C ALA A 14 8.64 6.00 28.64
N GLY A 15 7.69 5.68 27.78
CA GLY A 15 6.30 5.99 28.03
C GLY A 15 5.81 5.18 29.20
N GLY A 16 4.74 5.69 29.78
CA GLY A 16 4.40 5.34 31.15
C GLY A 16 4.05 3.88 31.21
N ALA A 17 4.61 3.17 32.19
CA ALA A 17 4.23 1.79 32.43
C ALA A 17 2.71 1.74 32.59
N GLY A 18 2.11 0.97 31.71
CA GLY A 18 0.73 0.57 31.82
C GLY A 18 0.43 -0.10 33.15
N GLY A 19 -0.74 0.18 33.72
CA GLY A 19 -1.16 -0.46 34.96
C GLY A 19 -1.26 -1.98 34.78
N ASN A 20 -0.94 -2.76 35.83
CA ASN A 20 -1.24 -4.21 35.98
C ASN A 20 -2.74 -4.49 35.87
N PRO A 21 -3.27 -5.72 35.55
CA PRO A 21 -4.59 -6.07 34.91
C PRO A 21 -5.93 -6.19 35.71
N GLY A 22 -7.09 -5.79 35.12
CA GLY A 22 -8.46 -5.82 35.74
C GLY A 22 -9.37 -4.53 35.83
N ALA A 23 -9.10 -3.39 35.16
CA ALA A 23 -10.07 -2.29 34.88
C ALA A 23 -9.66 -1.42 33.66
N PRO A 24 -10.62 -0.84 32.92
CA PRO A 24 -10.31 0.05 31.79
C PRO A 24 -9.70 1.38 32.26
N GLY A 25 -8.38 1.53 32.16
CA GLY A 25 -7.67 2.82 32.20
C GLY A 25 -6.89 2.99 30.90
N ASN A 26 -7.00 4.16 30.25
CA ASN A 26 -6.18 4.46 29.07
C ASN A 26 -4.72 4.65 29.49
N GLY A 27 -3.78 4.20 28.66
CA GLY A 27 -2.36 4.54 28.83
C GLY A 27 -2.13 6.05 28.78
N GLY A 28 -1.13 6.54 29.52
CA GLY A 28 -0.75 7.95 29.52
C GLY A 28 -0.14 8.41 28.19
N VAL A 29 -0.12 9.73 27.98
CA VAL A 29 0.52 10.38 26.82
C VAL A 29 2.04 10.41 27.06
N GLY A 30 2.85 9.98 26.08
CA GLY A 30 4.31 10.13 26.14
C GLY A 30 4.72 11.61 26.16
N GLY A 31 5.77 11.96 26.92
CA GLY A 31 6.26 13.34 26.98
C GLY A 31 6.86 13.81 25.65
N PRO A 32 6.83 15.13 25.35
CA PRO A 32 7.49 15.71 24.18
C PRO A 32 9.04 15.66 24.32
N GLY A 33 9.75 15.65 23.18
CA GLY A 33 11.21 15.83 23.15
C GLY A 33 11.66 17.28 23.45
N ASP A 34 12.95 17.49 23.76
CA ASP A 34 13.52 18.82 24.11
C ASP A 34 14.82 19.12 23.34
N ALA A 35 15.09 20.42 23.14
CA ALA A 35 16.17 21.06 22.38
C ALA A 35 17.59 20.69 22.81
N MET A 36 17.78 20.40 24.11
CA MET A 36 19.10 19.99 24.63
C MET A 36 19.45 18.53 24.30
N THR A 37 18.51 17.78 23.71
CA THR A 37 18.61 16.34 23.41
C THR A 37 17.93 16.06 22.07
N VAL A 38 18.66 16.33 20.99
CA VAL A 38 18.17 16.16 19.60
C VAL A 38 17.76 14.70 19.34
N ALA A 39 16.50 14.54 18.92
CA ALA A 39 15.84 13.35 18.38
C ALA A 39 15.68 12.13 19.30
N GLY A 40 14.71 12.21 20.23
CA GLY A 40 14.31 11.09 21.10
C GLY A 40 12.96 10.48 20.75
N THR A 41 12.85 9.15 20.71
CA THR A 41 11.59 8.41 20.58
C THR A 41 10.62 8.75 21.71
N GLY A 42 9.43 9.26 21.41
CA GLY A 42 8.38 9.41 22.41
C GLY A 42 8.00 8.08 23.09
N GLY A 43 7.51 8.19 24.30
CA GLY A 43 7.30 7.03 25.16
C GLY A 43 6.19 6.08 24.71
N ALA A 44 6.41 4.77 24.84
CA ALA A 44 5.39 3.73 24.71
C ALA A 44 4.15 4.02 25.54
N GLY A 45 2.97 4.09 24.93
CA GLY A 45 1.74 4.20 25.70
C GLY A 45 1.56 3.04 26.69
N GLY A 46 0.92 3.32 27.82
CA GLY A 46 0.71 2.30 28.84
C GLY A 46 -0.19 1.16 28.36
N GLU A 47 0.23 -0.09 28.63
CA GLU A 47 -0.64 -1.28 28.69
C GLU A 47 -1.83 -0.99 29.63
N PRO A 48 -3.06 -1.43 29.35
CA PRO A 48 -4.13 -1.19 30.30
C PRO A 48 -4.10 -2.15 31.47
N GLY A 49 -4.60 -1.64 32.58
CA GLY A 49 -4.50 -2.29 33.86
C GLY A 49 -5.75 -2.88 34.48
N SER A 50 -5.70 -2.84 35.81
CA SER A 50 -6.35 -3.45 36.97
C SER A 50 -7.29 -2.45 37.51
N GLY A 51 -8.33 -3.00 38.16
CA GLY A 51 -9.25 -2.33 39.06
C GLY A 51 -8.78 -0.96 39.49
N GLY A 52 -9.31 0.11 38.89
CA GLY A 52 -9.45 1.39 39.56
C GLY A 52 -8.31 2.41 39.53
N VAL A 53 -7.22 2.26 38.75
CA VAL A 53 -6.19 3.33 38.63
C VAL A 53 -5.68 3.46 37.19
N GLY A 54 -5.58 4.68 36.69
CA GLY A 54 -5.02 4.94 35.35
C GLY A 54 -3.51 4.73 35.32
N GLY A 55 -2.97 4.33 34.16
CA GLY A 55 -1.54 4.04 34.02
C GLY A 55 -0.68 5.25 34.40
N ALA A 56 0.52 5.01 34.96
CA ALA A 56 1.47 6.10 35.17
C ALA A 56 1.78 6.76 33.82
N GLY A 57 2.04 8.06 33.82
CA GLY A 57 2.50 8.74 32.60
C GLY A 57 3.96 8.41 32.31
N GLY A 58 4.42 8.69 31.09
CA GLY A 58 5.81 8.45 30.69
C GLY A 58 6.82 9.09 31.61
N ALA A 59 7.93 8.40 31.87
CA ALA A 59 9.09 9.06 32.44
C ALA A 59 9.55 10.18 31.49
N ALA A 60 10.05 11.28 32.05
CA ALA A 60 10.64 12.35 31.26
C ALA A 60 11.75 11.81 30.33
N GLY A 61 11.78 12.28 29.09
CA GLY A 61 12.75 11.88 28.07
C GLY A 61 14.15 12.43 28.16
N GLY A 62 14.60 12.69 29.39
CA GLY A 62 15.88 13.34 29.66
C GLY A 62 15.70 14.66 30.41
N PRO A 63 16.80 15.37 30.68
CA PRO A 63 16.77 16.69 31.29
C PRO A 63 15.95 17.67 30.44
N GLY A 64 14.95 18.33 31.03
CA GLY A 64 14.10 19.33 30.35
C GLY A 64 12.76 18.80 29.82
N ALA A 65 12.63 17.48 29.61
CA ALA A 65 11.35 16.87 29.22
C ALA A 65 10.37 16.77 30.40
N GLY A 66 9.08 17.02 30.15
CA GLY A 66 8.02 16.82 31.12
C GLY A 66 7.69 15.33 31.32
N VAL A 67 7.37 14.95 32.56
CA VAL A 67 6.76 13.63 32.84
C VAL A 67 5.41 13.59 32.13
N GLY A 68 5.11 12.49 31.43
CA GLY A 68 3.80 12.28 30.82
C GLY A 68 2.69 12.34 31.88
N ALA A 69 1.49 12.77 31.49
CA ALA A 69 0.35 12.73 32.39
C ALA A 69 -0.08 11.28 32.64
N ALA A 70 -0.33 10.93 33.89
CA ALA A 70 -0.98 9.66 34.23
C ALA A 70 -2.39 9.61 33.64
N GLY A 71 -2.80 8.42 33.20
CA GLY A 71 -4.18 8.20 32.76
C GLY A 71 -5.17 8.42 33.91
N PRO A 72 -6.43 8.81 33.63
CA PRO A 72 -7.47 8.85 34.64
C PRO A 72 -7.79 7.43 35.14
N SER A 73 -8.13 7.32 36.42
CA SER A 73 -8.62 6.09 37.04
C SER A 73 -10.00 5.71 36.51
N GLY A 74 -10.18 4.48 36.04
CA GLY A 74 -11.44 3.98 35.47
C GLY A 74 -12.24 3.10 36.41
N VAL A 75 -13.57 3.11 36.25
CA VAL A 75 -14.50 2.19 36.93
C VAL A 75 -14.56 0.86 36.16
N ILE A 76 -14.54 -0.28 36.87
CA ILE A 76 -14.67 -1.61 36.25
C ILE A 76 -16.02 -1.72 35.55
N VAL A 77 -16.01 -1.78 34.21
CA VAL A 77 -17.12 -2.27 33.41
C VAL A 77 -16.68 -3.55 32.73
N PRO A 78 -17.20 -4.72 33.11
CA PRO A 78 -16.92 -5.98 32.42
C PRO A 78 -17.16 -5.84 30.91
N GLY A 79 -16.17 -6.22 30.10
CA GLY A 79 -16.25 -6.12 28.63
C GLY A 79 -15.58 -4.87 28.00
N LEU A 80 -15.03 -3.95 28.81
CA LEU A 80 -14.25 -2.82 28.31
C LEU A 80 -12.79 -2.92 28.79
N GLY A 81 -11.85 -2.96 27.86
CA GLY A 81 -10.41 -2.97 28.12
C GLY A 81 -9.83 -1.59 27.83
N GLY A 82 -8.77 -1.20 28.55
CA GLY A 82 -8.17 0.12 28.36
C GLY A 82 -7.39 0.22 27.04
N ASN A 83 -7.41 1.40 26.43
CA ASN A 83 -6.64 1.66 25.21
C ASN A 83 -5.17 1.91 25.54
N GLY A 84 -4.28 1.56 24.61
CA GLY A 84 -2.89 1.95 24.68
C GLY A 84 -2.73 3.47 24.64
N GLY A 85 -1.75 3.98 25.38
CA GLY A 85 -1.46 5.43 25.39
C GLY A 85 -0.87 5.93 24.06
N THR A 86 -0.98 7.22 23.78
CA THR A 86 -0.34 7.81 22.59
C THR A 86 1.16 7.95 22.80
N GLY A 87 1.93 7.65 21.76
CA GLY A 87 3.36 7.94 21.72
C GLY A 87 3.61 9.44 21.84
N GLY A 88 4.70 9.82 22.53
CA GLY A 88 5.07 11.23 22.66
C GLY A 88 5.46 11.87 21.33
N HIS A 89 5.21 13.16 21.17
CA HIS A 89 5.66 13.90 19.98
C HIS A 89 7.18 14.06 19.98
N GLY A 90 7.77 14.00 18.79
CA GLY A 90 9.14 14.34 18.55
C GLY A 90 9.41 15.81 18.83
N TYR A 91 10.68 16.13 19.09
CA TYR A 91 11.11 17.50 19.34
C TYR A 91 10.88 18.38 18.11
N ASP A 92 10.04 19.41 18.24
CA ASP A 92 9.78 20.40 17.20
C ASP A 92 10.83 21.52 17.30
N ALA A 93 11.86 21.41 16.46
CA ALA A 93 12.94 22.39 16.38
C ALA A 93 12.51 23.67 15.65
N ALA A 94 11.42 23.65 14.86
CA ALA A 94 10.91 24.83 14.18
C ALA A 94 10.29 25.82 15.16
N SER A 95 9.64 25.31 16.20
CA SER A 95 8.99 26.12 17.24
C SER A 95 9.92 26.58 18.36
N ASP A 96 11.15 26.05 18.46
CA ASP A 96 12.11 26.48 19.49
C ASP A 96 13.03 27.62 18.99
N PRO A 97 12.89 28.85 19.53
CA PRO A 97 13.76 29.97 19.17
C PRO A 97 15.21 29.80 19.62
N ALA A 98 15.51 28.86 20.53
CA ALA A 98 16.88 28.52 20.92
C ALA A 98 17.54 27.48 20.01
N ALA A 99 16.77 26.81 19.14
CA ALA A 99 17.30 25.84 18.19
C ALA A 99 18.26 26.53 17.21
N ALA A 100 19.44 25.94 17.04
CA ALA A 100 20.36 26.39 16.00
C ALA A 100 19.74 26.16 14.61
N GLN A 101 20.09 27.00 13.64
CA GLN A 101 19.64 26.79 12.27
C GLN A 101 20.09 25.40 11.75
N GLY A 102 19.20 24.74 11.01
CA GLY A 102 19.41 23.40 10.48
C GLY A 102 19.26 22.28 11.52
N THR A 103 18.85 22.57 12.75
CA THR A 103 18.58 21.54 13.77
C THR A 103 17.45 20.62 13.28
N PRO A 104 17.68 19.29 13.19
CA PRO A 104 16.64 18.35 12.81
C PRO A 104 15.52 18.26 13.84
N GLY A 105 14.32 17.93 13.36
CA GLY A 105 13.21 17.55 14.23
C GLY A 105 13.40 16.16 14.84
N GLY A 106 12.83 15.95 16.02
CA GLY A 106 12.98 14.69 16.76
C GLY A 106 11.98 13.62 16.36
N SER A 107 12.28 12.35 16.61
CA SER A 107 11.36 11.26 16.27
C SER A 107 10.16 11.18 17.22
N GLY A 108 9.00 10.83 16.69
CA GLY A 108 7.81 10.51 17.46
C GLY A 108 7.92 9.17 18.20
N GLY A 109 7.04 9.00 19.17
CA GLY A 109 7.01 7.86 20.08
C GLY A 109 6.16 6.70 19.65
N THR A 110 6.46 5.51 20.15
CA THR A 110 5.58 4.37 19.89
C THR A 110 4.28 4.48 20.68
N GLY A 111 3.17 4.16 20.03
CA GLY A 111 1.89 3.98 20.69
C GLY A 111 1.89 2.76 21.58
N GLY A 112 1.16 2.85 22.69
CA GLY A 112 1.03 1.78 23.67
C GLY A 112 0.21 0.62 23.16
N ARG A 113 0.41 -0.59 23.69
CA ARG A 113 -0.50 -1.67 23.36
C ARG A 113 -1.84 -1.48 24.07
N GLY A 114 -2.92 -1.73 23.34
CA GLY A 114 -4.22 -1.98 23.93
C GLY A 114 -4.19 -3.30 24.66
N GLY A 115 -4.89 -3.38 25.78
CA GLY A 115 -5.05 -4.65 26.50
C GLY A 115 -6.15 -5.45 25.89
N SER A 116 -6.59 -6.49 26.58
CA SER A 116 -7.38 -7.56 25.96
C SER A 116 -8.59 -7.08 25.13
N TYR A 117 -9.24 -5.98 25.48
CA TYR A 117 -10.36 -5.41 24.71
C TYR A 117 -10.13 -3.99 24.17
N GLY A 118 -8.94 -3.42 24.36
CA GLY A 118 -8.64 -2.03 24.04
C GLY A 118 -7.93 -1.85 22.70
N ASN A 119 -8.04 -0.65 22.14
CA ASN A 119 -7.28 -0.29 20.95
C ASN A 119 -5.81 -0.07 21.29
N GLY A 120 -4.93 -0.30 20.32
CA GLY A 120 -3.56 0.20 20.36
C GLY A 120 -3.56 1.72 20.35
N GLY A 121 -2.60 2.30 21.06
CA GLY A 121 -2.37 3.73 21.10
C GLY A 121 -1.75 4.24 19.81
N LEU A 122 -1.96 5.52 19.52
CA LEU A 122 -1.39 6.15 18.32
C LEU A 122 0.12 6.31 18.47
N GLY A 123 0.87 6.18 17.39
CA GLY A 123 2.24 6.65 17.33
C GLY A 123 2.30 8.18 17.44
N GLY A 124 3.29 8.71 18.14
CA GLY A 124 3.54 10.14 18.22
C GLY A 124 4.07 10.68 16.89
N ALA A 125 3.76 11.92 16.55
CA ALA A 125 4.31 12.57 15.37
C ALA A 125 5.81 12.84 15.54
N GLY A 126 6.59 12.79 14.46
CA GLY A 126 7.92 13.40 14.41
C GLY A 126 7.80 14.92 14.51
N GLY A 127 8.83 15.57 15.03
CA GLY A 127 8.90 17.03 15.12
C GLY A 127 9.49 17.64 13.85
N ASP A 128 9.22 18.93 13.66
CA ASP A 128 9.68 19.67 12.50
C ASP A 128 11.10 20.20 12.70
N ALA A 129 11.83 20.40 11.61
CA ALA A 129 13.18 20.94 11.65
C ALA A 129 13.22 22.47 11.84
N ALA A 130 14.24 22.96 12.54
CA ALA A 130 14.54 24.39 12.56
C ALA A 130 14.90 24.90 11.16
N PRO A 131 14.65 26.19 10.83
CA PRO A 131 15.05 26.79 9.56
C PRO A 131 16.54 26.55 9.27
N GLY A 132 16.89 26.28 8.01
CA GLY A 132 18.30 26.20 7.58
C GLY A 132 18.77 24.82 7.10
N GLY A 133 17.87 23.95 6.63
CA GLY A 133 18.25 22.70 5.99
C GLY A 133 18.13 21.45 6.87
N GLY A 134 17.42 21.53 8.00
CA GLY A 134 17.27 20.39 8.91
C GLY A 134 16.23 19.39 8.40
N ASN A 135 16.41 18.11 8.75
CA ASN A 135 15.46 17.05 8.41
C ASN A 135 14.34 16.98 9.44
N GLY A 136 13.13 16.65 8.98
CA GLY A 136 12.02 16.35 9.85
C GLY A 136 12.19 15.01 10.58
N GLY A 137 11.56 14.90 11.75
CA GLY A 137 11.65 13.71 12.59
C GLY A 137 10.77 12.55 12.09
N VAL A 138 11.16 11.31 12.37
CA VAL A 138 10.36 10.13 11.98
C VAL A 138 9.15 9.99 12.91
N GLY A 139 7.97 9.72 12.37
CA GLY A 139 6.77 9.38 13.13
C GLY A 139 6.89 8.04 13.85
N GLY A 140 6.33 7.94 15.05
CA GLY A 140 6.39 6.73 15.85
C GLY A 140 5.38 5.67 15.41
N THR A 141 5.63 4.39 15.72
CA THR A 141 4.72 3.31 15.33
C THR A 141 3.45 3.29 16.17
N GLY A 142 2.32 2.91 15.61
CA GLY A 142 1.10 2.61 16.35
C GLY A 142 1.24 1.37 17.23
N GLY A 143 0.49 1.35 18.32
CA GLY A 143 0.48 0.25 19.28
C GLY A 143 -0.39 -0.92 18.83
N GLN A 144 -0.12 -2.11 19.37
CA GLN A 144 -0.92 -3.30 19.05
C GLN A 144 -2.32 -3.20 19.66
N GLY A 145 -3.34 -3.68 18.96
CA GLY A 145 -4.69 -3.80 19.51
C GLY A 145 -4.87 -5.03 20.40
N GLY A 146 -5.97 -5.05 21.16
CA GLY A 146 -6.29 -6.11 22.09
C GLY A 146 -6.62 -7.46 21.46
N ALA A 147 -6.31 -8.53 22.20
CA ALA A 147 -6.46 -9.91 21.74
C ALA A 147 -7.91 -10.43 21.66
N ILE A 148 -8.84 -9.76 22.31
CA ILE A 148 -10.27 -10.12 22.37
C ILE A 148 -11.11 -9.08 21.60
N ALA A 149 -10.82 -7.79 21.80
CA ALA A 149 -11.38 -6.67 21.06
C ALA A 149 -10.37 -5.52 20.93
N GLY A 150 -10.66 -4.57 20.04
CA GLY A 150 -9.80 -3.42 19.77
C GLY A 150 -9.05 -3.50 18.44
N GLN A 151 -8.64 -2.33 17.94
CA GLN A 151 -7.92 -2.12 16.68
C GLN A 151 -6.45 -1.79 16.96
N GLY A 152 -5.59 -1.94 15.96
CA GLY A 152 -4.23 -1.41 16.03
C GLY A 152 -4.26 0.11 16.05
N GLY A 153 -3.32 0.73 16.77
CA GLY A 153 -3.15 2.19 16.72
C GLY A 153 -2.57 2.64 15.40
N SER A 154 -2.86 3.85 14.93
CA SER A 154 -2.21 4.39 13.74
C SER A 154 -0.74 4.72 14.02
N GLY A 155 0.09 4.70 12.98
CA GLY A 155 1.40 5.33 13.01
C GLY A 155 1.28 6.85 13.15
N GLY A 156 2.33 7.47 13.69
CA GLY A 156 2.47 8.92 13.77
C GLY A 156 2.97 9.49 12.46
N HIS A 157 2.65 10.76 12.19
CA HIS A 157 3.16 11.48 11.03
C HIS A 157 4.67 11.73 11.15
N GLY A 158 5.39 11.75 10.02
CA GLY A 158 6.72 12.35 9.99
C GLY A 158 6.64 13.87 10.13
N GLY A 159 7.65 14.48 10.73
CA GLY A 159 7.76 15.94 10.82
C GLY A 159 8.33 16.54 9.53
N ASP A 160 8.15 17.83 9.36
CA ASP A 160 8.56 18.55 8.16
C ASP A 160 10.06 18.89 8.18
N GLY A 161 10.70 18.75 7.02
CA GLY A 161 12.04 19.29 6.77
C GLY A 161 11.98 20.76 6.34
N THR A 162 13.06 21.51 6.57
CA THR A 162 13.18 22.89 6.08
C THR A 162 14.37 23.04 5.14
N GLY A 163 14.34 24.05 4.26
CA GLY A 163 15.40 24.26 3.28
C GLY A 163 15.64 22.99 2.46
N SER A 164 16.91 22.63 2.26
CA SER A 164 17.30 21.38 1.58
C SER A 164 17.10 20.10 2.40
N GLY A 165 16.56 20.20 3.61
CA GLY A 165 16.30 19.06 4.49
C GLY A 165 15.16 18.18 3.98
N VAL A 166 15.14 16.93 4.42
CA VAL A 166 14.14 15.93 3.99
C VAL A 166 13.02 15.84 5.03
N GLY A 167 11.78 15.67 4.58
CA GLY A 167 10.65 15.35 5.46
C GLY A 167 10.84 14.01 6.16
N GLY A 168 10.38 13.90 7.40
CA GLY A 168 10.49 12.68 8.19
C GLY A 168 9.60 11.54 7.68
N GLN A 169 9.98 10.29 7.93
CA GLN A 169 9.13 9.16 7.55
C GLN A 169 7.90 9.07 8.44
N GLY A 170 6.77 8.63 7.89
CA GLY A 170 5.60 8.24 8.68
C GLY A 170 5.85 6.93 9.46
N GLY A 171 5.23 6.80 10.63
CA GLY A 171 5.32 5.59 11.46
C GLY A 171 4.43 4.46 10.95
N ALA A 172 4.78 3.21 11.23
CA ALA A 172 3.93 2.06 10.87
C ALA A 172 2.69 1.97 11.76
N GLY A 173 1.59 1.43 11.23
CA GLY A 173 0.38 1.09 11.96
C GLY A 173 0.55 -0.14 12.86
N GLY A 174 -0.24 -0.18 13.93
CA GLY A 174 -0.24 -1.26 14.92
C GLY A 174 -0.92 -2.52 14.41
N SER A 175 -0.40 -3.69 14.78
CA SER A 175 -0.99 -4.97 14.40
C SER A 175 -2.03 -5.48 15.40
N VAL A 176 -2.92 -6.38 14.95
CA VAL A 176 -3.94 -7.04 15.79
C VAL A 176 -3.94 -8.54 15.56
N SER A 177 -4.10 -9.31 16.64
CA SER A 177 -4.34 -10.75 16.63
C SER A 177 -5.53 -11.06 17.54
N ARG A 178 -6.64 -11.56 16.98
CA ARG A 178 -7.92 -11.67 17.69
C ARG A 178 -8.43 -13.10 17.79
N LEU A 179 -8.81 -13.51 19.00
CA LEU A 179 -9.41 -14.82 19.28
C LEU A 179 -10.95 -14.80 19.33
N GLY A 180 -11.55 -13.63 19.58
CA GLY A 180 -13.00 -13.45 19.77
C GLY A 180 -13.80 -13.29 18.46
N PRO A 181 -15.14 -13.24 18.53
CA PRO A 181 -16.03 -13.23 17.36
C PRO A 181 -16.05 -11.92 16.56
N GLY A 182 -15.44 -10.83 17.04
CA GLY A 182 -15.42 -9.55 16.33
C GLY A 182 -14.29 -9.43 15.30
N ASP A 183 -14.22 -8.29 14.62
CA ASP A 183 -13.25 -8.03 13.54
C ASP A 183 -11.84 -7.58 14.01
N ALA A 184 -10.78 -8.27 13.57
CA ALA A 184 -9.41 -7.81 13.74
C ALA A 184 -9.09 -6.71 12.71
N ILE A 185 -8.68 -5.53 13.17
CA ILE A 185 -8.42 -4.36 12.30
C ILE A 185 -7.03 -3.81 12.60
N GLY A 186 -6.13 -3.85 11.61
CA GLY A 186 -4.80 -3.24 11.70
C GLY A 186 -4.88 -1.72 11.71
N GLY A 187 -3.93 -1.06 12.37
CA GLY A 187 -3.85 0.39 12.38
C GLY A 187 -3.29 0.94 11.07
N GLN A 188 -3.66 2.17 10.70
CA GLN A 188 -3.13 2.82 9.49
C GLN A 188 -1.66 3.23 9.67
N GLY A 189 -0.91 3.29 8.57
CA GLY A 189 0.39 3.95 8.52
C GLY A 189 0.28 5.46 8.66
N GLY A 190 1.31 6.10 9.22
CA GLY A 190 1.42 7.55 9.30
C GLY A 190 1.88 8.16 7.98
N VAL A 191 1.46 9.39 7.70
CA VAL A 191 1.92 10.14 6.51
C VAL A 191 3.36 10.60 6.70
N GLY A 192 4.17 10.64 5.64
CA GLY A 192 5.49 11.25 5.67
C GLY A 192 5.44 12.79 5.75
N GLY A 193 6.46 13.41 6.33
CA GLY A 193 6.57 14.86 6.44
C GLY A 193 6.92 15.52 5.11
N ALA A 194 6.56 16.79 4.96
CA ALA A 194 6.85 17.58 3.79
C ALA A 194 8.26 18.19 3.83
N SER A 195 8.71 18.74 2.70
CA SER A 195 9.84 19.66 2.65
C SER A 195 9.62 20.72 1.56
N ALA A 196 9.91 21.98 1.87
CA ALA A 196 9.72 23.08 0.92
C ALA A 196 10.75 23.05 -0.22
N ASP A 197 12.04 22.87 0.10
CA ASP A 197 13.13 22.87 -0.90
C ASP A 197 13.87 21.52 -0.99
N GLY A 198 13.53 20.55 -0.15
CA GLY A 198 14.09 19.20 -0.15
C GLY A 198 13.11 18.16 -0.71
N SER A 199 13.31 16.89 -0.36
CA SER A 199 12.36 15.82 -0.66
C SER A 199 11.39 15.60 0.49
N GLY A 200 10.18 15.12 0.19
CA GLY A 200 9.25 14.67 1.21
C GLY A 200 9.64 13.31 1.79
N GLY A 201 9.15 13.01 2.99
CA GLY A 201 9.29 11.71 3.63
C GLY A 201 8.31 10.68 3.06
N SER A 202 8.68 9.41 3.01
CA SER A 202 7.76 8.32 2.74
C SER A 202 6.74 8.12 3.86
N GLY A 203 5.54 7.66 3.50
CA GLY A 203 4.56 7.20 4.46
C GLY A 203 4.91 5.85 5.11
N GLY A 204 4.25 5.56 6.22
CA GLY A 204 4.42 4.34 6.98
C GLY A 204 3.54 3.20 6.47
N TYR A 205 3.91 1.96 6.78
CA TYR A 205 3.11 0.78 6.45
C TYR A 205 1.85 0.67 7.29
N GLY A 206 0.79 0.10 6.73
CA GLY A 206 -0.38 -0.33 7.48
C GLY A 206 -0.10 -1.55 8.37
N GLY A 207 -0.87 -1.67 9.45
CA GLY A 207 -0.77 -2.74 10.43
C GLY A 207 -1.42 -4.04 9.95
N SER A 208 -0.86 -5.18 10.38
CA SER A 208 -1.40 -6.50 10.06
C SER A 208 -2.61 -6.86 10.92
N ALA A 209 -3.54 -7.65 10.39
CA ALA A 209 -4.69 -8.17 11.11
C ALA A 209 -4.78 -9.69 11.02
N ILE A 210 -4.90 -10.36 12.17
CA ILE A 210 -5.13 -11.80 12.26
C ILE A 210 -6.42 -12.05 13.06
N ASN A 211 -7.35 -12.82 12.50
CA ASN A 211 -8.57 -13.22 13.19
C ASN A 211 -8.69 -14.75 13.26
N TYR A 212 -8.96 -15.29 14.45
CA TYR A 212 -9.22 -16.71 14.69
C TYR A 212 -10.70 -17.01 14.96
N GLY A 213 -11.53 -15.98 15.13
CA GLY A 213 -12.96 -16.08 15.41
C GLY A 213 -13.85 -15.86 14.19
N THR A 214 -15.14 -15.64 14.42
CA THR A 214 -16.13 -15.53 13.32
C THR A 214 -16.12 -14.19 12.58
N GLY A 215 -15.41 -13.19 13.10
CA GLY A 215 -15.34 -11.85 12.51
C GLY A 215 -14.34 -11.77 11.35
N ASN A 216 -14.20 -10.57 10.80
CA ASN A 216 -13.31 -10.28 9.68
C ASN A 216 -11.87 -10.00 10.12
N ALA A 217 -10.90 -10.18 9.23
CA ALA A 217 -9.55 -9.64 9.35
C ALA A 217 -9.39 -8.52 8.32
N ILE A 218 -8.99 -7.32 8.74
CA ILE A 218 -8.87 -6.14 7.90
C ILE A 218 -7.49 -5.51 8.16
N GLY A 219 -6.60 -5.57 7.17
CA GLY A 219 -5.30 -4.92 7.25
C GLY A 219 -5.45 -3.40 7.27
N GLY A 220 -4.55 -2.71 7.97
CA GLY A 220 -4.53 -1.25 7.95
C GLY A 220 -4.01 -0.71 6.63
N ASP A 221 -4.46 0.45 6.21
CA ASP A 221 -3.94 1.10 5.00
C ASP A 221 -2.54 1.68 5.23
N GLY A 222 -1.75 1.82 4.17
CA GLY A 222 -0.51 2.59 4.21
C GLY A 222 -0.75 4.08 4.45
N GLY A 223 0.28 4.80 4.89
CA GLY A 223 0.28 6.26 4.96
C GLY A 223 0.79 6.88 3.67
N GLY A 224 0.28 8.05 3.28
CA GLY A 224 0.77 8.77 2.09
C GLY A 224 2.20 9.26 2.23
N GLY A 225 2.88 9.47 1.11
CA GLY A 225 4.13 10.22 1.08
C GLY A 225 3.91 11.71 1.40
N GLY A 226 4.95 12.37 1.90
CA GLY A 226 5.01 13.82 2.04
C GLY A 226 5.50 14.48 0.76
N THR A 227 5.12 15.73 0.52
CA THR A 227 5.53 16.48 -0.68
C THR A 227 6.94 17.04 -0.55
N GLY A 228 7.67 17.19 -1.66
CA GLY A 228 8.97 17.86 -1.68
C GLY A 228 9.33 18.47 -3.03
N ALA A 229 9.94 19.66 -3.05
CA ALA A 229 10.34 20.31 -4.30
C ALA A 229 11.40 19.54 -5.09
N LEU A 230 12.31 18.83 -4.41
CA LEU A 230 13.30 17.95 -5.04
C LEU A 230 12.81 16.52 -5.25
N GLY A 231 11.67 16.16 -4.65
CA GLY A 231 11.00 14.89 -4.90
C GLY A 231 9.90 14.59 -3.89
N GLY A 232 8.83 13.96 -4.35
CA GLY A 232 7.78 13.46 -3.49
C GLY A 232 8.23 12.22 -2.71
N GLY A 233 7.70 12.06 -1.50
CA GLY A 233 7.88 10.86 -0.70
C GLY A 233 7.04 9.71 -1.25
N ASN A 234 7.52 8.48 -1.04
CA ASN A 234 6.80 7.27 -1.44
C ASN A 234 5.59 7.02 -0.53
N GLY A 235 4.53 6.45 -1.08
CA GLY A 235 3.42 5.93 -0.29
C GLY A 235 3.81 4.67 0.48
N GLY A 236 3.18 4.46 1.63
CA GLY A 236 3.34 3.27 2.46
C GLY A 236 2.53 2.10 1.92
N GLY A 237 3.03 0.88 2.13
CA GLY A 237 2.29 -0.34 1.79
C GLY A 237 1.15 -0.65 2.76
N GLY A 238 0.08 -1.25 2.27
CA GLY A 238 -1.03 -1.74 3.08
C GLY A 238 -0.65 -2.98 3.91
N GLY A 239 -1.34 -3.16 5.04
CA GLY A 239 -1.16 -4.28 5.95
C GLY A 239 -1.84 -5.55 5.47
N SER A 240 -1.28 -6.71 5.80
CA SER A 240 -1.89 -8.01 5.47
C SER A 240 -3.05 -8.35 6.41
N ALA A 241 -4.00 -9.14 5.92
CA ALA A 241 -5.11 -9.70 6.67
C ALA A 241 -5.15 -11.23 6.56
N THR A 242 -5.21 -11.92 7.69
CA THR A 242 -5.33 -13.38 7.76
C THR A 242 -6.52 -13.78 8.62
N ASN A 243 -7.44 -14.57 8.07
CA ASN A 243 -8.57 -15.12 8.80
C ASN A 243 -8.49 -16.66 8.90
N TYR A 244 -8.35 -17.16 10.12
CA TYR A 244 -8.39 -18.58 10.47
C TYR A 244 -9.80 -19.05 10.89
N GLY A 245 -10.73 -18.12 11.09
CA GLY A 245 -12.12 -18.41 11.42
C GLY A 245 -13.02 -18.38 10.18
N THR A 246 -14.23 -17.82 10.31
CA THR A 246 -15.27 -17.93 9.25
C THR A 246 -15.58 -16.61 8.53
N GLY A 247 -15.01 -15.50 8.98
CA GLY A 247 -15.23 -14.18 8.37
C GLY A 247 -14.33 -13.94 7.16
N ASN A 248 -14.37 -12.71 6.66
CA ASN A 248 -13.59 -12.26 5.50
C ASN A 248 -12.13 -11.93 5.89
N ALA A 249 -11.24 -11.87 4.90
CA ALA A 249 -9.90 -11.32 5.03
C ALA A 249 -9.66 -10.26 3.94
N THR A 250 -9.44 -9.02 4.32
CA THR A 250 -9.23 -7.89 3.41
C THR A 250 -7.89 -7.23 3.71
N GLY A 251 -6.92 -7.35 2.79
CA GLY A 251 -5.66 -6.62 2.89
C GLY A 251 -5.89 -5.11 2.81
N GLY A 252 -5.08 -4.34 3.54
CA GLY A 252 -5.15 -2.88 3.52
C GLY A 252 -4.67 -2.30 2.19
N ALA A 253 -5.16 -1.13 1.82
CA ALA A 253 -4.70 -0.45 0.61
C ALA A 253 -3.27 0.09 0.78
N GLY A 254 -2.49 0.08 -0.30
CA GLY A 254 -1.30 0.91 -0.39
C GLY A 254 -1.71 2.37 -0.57
N ALA A 255 -0.90 3.29 -0.07
CA ALA A 255 -1.14 4.72 -0.20
C ALA A 255 -0.43 5.32 -1.41
N ASP A 256 -0.93 6.45 -1.90
CA ASP A 256 -0.31 7.16 -3.01
C ASP A 256 1.08 7.71 -2.64
N GLY A 257 1.97 7.75 -3.65
CA GLY A 257 3.17 8.57 -3.61
C GLY A 257 2.81 10.05 -3.77
N ALA A 258 3.60 10.92 -3.15
CA ALA A 258 3.38 12.36 -3.28
C ALA A 258 3.97 12.90 -4.58
N ASP A 259 3.43 14.03 -5.06
CA ASP A 259 4.03 14.76 -6.17
C ASP A 259 5.42 15.31 -5.79
N GLY A 260 6.36 15.18 -6.71
CA GLY A 260 7.58 15.99 -6.71
C GLY A 260 7.23 17.37 -7.24
N GLY A 261 7.73 18.41 -6.58
CA GLY A 261 7.54 19.79 -7.05
C GLY A 261 8.14 20.01 -8.45
N THR A 262 8.21 21.26 -8.90
CA THR A 262 8.58 21.60 -10.29
C THR A 262 9.96 21.09 -10.74
N THR A 263 10.83 20.70 -9.80
CA THR A 263 12.18 20.18 -10.07
C THR A 263 12.38 18.72 -9.68
N GLY A 264 11.44 18.12 -8.95
CA GLY A 264 11.58 16.81 -8.32
C GLY A 264 10.80 15.71 -8.99
N SER A 265 11.21 14.46 -8.82
CA SER A 265 10.43 13.30 -9.25
C SER A 265 9.24 13.06 -8.34
N GLY A 266 8.16 12.49 -8.86
CA GLY A 266 7.09 11.95 -8.04
C GLY A 266 7.54 10.77 -7.19
N GLY A 267 6.92 10.61 -6.02
CA GLY A 267 7.09 9.45 -5.16
C GLY A 267 6.36 8.23 -5.72
N THR A 268 6.85 7.03 -5.43
CA THR A 268 6.18 5.80 -5.84
C THR A 268 4.95 5.53 -4.98
N GLY A 269 3.91 4.92 -5.55
CA GLY A 269 2.77 4.39 -4.81
C GLY A 269 3.14 3.18 -3.96
N GLY A 270 2.41 2.97 -2.87
CA GLY A 270 2.56 1.83 -1.97
C GLY A 270 1.84 0.58 -2.49
N SER A 271 2.36 -0.61 -2.17
CA SER A 271 1.72 -1.88 -2.51
C SER A 271 0.48 -2.17 -1.64
N GLY A 272 -0.52 -2.83 -2.19
CA GLY A 272 -1.65 -3.35 -1.42
C GLY A 272 -1.28 -4.57 -0.56
N GLY A 273 -1.98 -4.75 0.56
CA GLY A 273 -1.79 -5.86 1.48
C GLY A 273 -2.47 -7.16 1.00
N ILE A 274 -1.99 -8.32 1.49
CA ILE A 274 -2.58 -9.63 1.14
C ILE A 274 -3.85 -9.87 1.98
N GLY A 275 -4.90 -10.41 1.37
CA GLY A 275 -6.02 -11.04 2.08
C GLY A 275 -5.92 -12.57 2.02
N TYR A 276 -5.87 -13.24 3.17
CA TYR A 276 -5.70 -14.69 3.27
C TYR A 276 -6.75 -15.33 4.19
N ILE A 277 -7.44 -16.37 3.74
CA ILE A 277 -8.28 -17.21 4.59
C ILE A 277 -7.74 -18.63 4.59
N SER A 278 -7.44 -19.13 5.79
CA SER A 278 -6.86 -20.47 5.97
C SER A 278 -7.91 -21.56 6.23
N ASN A 279 -9.13 -21.17 6.57
CA ASN A 279 -10.15 -22.11 7.00
C ASN A 279 -10.90 -22.71 5.82
N ALA A 280 -10.66 -23.99 5.55
CA ALA A 280 -11.26 -24.74 4.45
C ALA A 280 -12.80 -24.80 4.47
N VAL A 281 -13.45 -24.62 5.64
CA VAL A 281 -14.92 -24.59 5.71
C VAL A 281 -15.51 -23.18 5.63
N SER A 282 -14.66 -22.14 5.71
CA SER A 282 -15.08 -20.73 5.70
C SER A 282 -15.81 -20.39 4.41
N ALA A 283 -16.86 -19.59 4.53
CA ALA A 283 -17.55 -18.96 3.40
C ALA A 283 -17.11 -17.50 3.20
N GLY A 284 -16.20 -16.98 4.04
CA GLY A 284 -15.68 -15.63 3.92
C GLY A 284 -14.86 -15.42 2.65
N HIS A 285 -14.67 -14.17 2.26
CA HIS A 285 -13.95 -13.77 1.06
C HIS A 285 -12.54 -13.28 1.39
N ALA A 286 -11.57 -13.69 0.59
CA ALA A 286 -10.19 -13.21 0.64
C ALA A 286 -9.98 -12.13 -0.43
N THR A 287 -9.73 -10.89 -0.02
CA THR A 287 -9.55 -9.74 -0.91
C THR A 287 -8.20 -9.09 -0.65
N GLY A 288 -7.34 -9.01 -1.66
CA GLY A 288 -6.12 -8.21 -1.59
C GLY A 288 -6.43 -6.71 -1.64
N GLY A 289 -5.61 -5.91 -0.98
CA GLY A 289 -5.73 -4.45 -1.01
C GLY A 289 -5.35 -3.86 -2.36
N GLY A 290 -6.00 -2.77 -2.76
CA GLY A 290 -5.55 -1.99 -3.91
C GLY A 290 -4.21 -1.32 -3.64
N ALA A 291 -3.44 -1.04 -4.68
CA ALA A 291 -2.20 -0.29 -4.55
C ALA A 291 -2.43 1.22 -4.67
N GLY A 292 -1.47 2.00 -4.19
CA GLY A 292 -1.43 3.45 -4.37
C GLY A 292 -0.88 3.86 -5.73
N THR A 293 -1.32 5.00 -6.22
CA THR A 293 -0.81 5.66 -7.42
C THR A 293 0.57 6.29 -7.17
N GLY A 294 1.38 6.42 -8.22
CA GLY A 294 2.61 7.21 -8.16
C GLY A 294 2.32 8.70 -8.31
N GLY A 295 3.12 9.54 -7.65
CA GLY A 295 3.00 10.99 -7.74
C GLY A 295 3.51 11.53 -9.07
N ASN A 296 3.07 12.71 -9.45
CA ASN A 296 3.58 13.46 -10.59
C ASN A 296 4.93 14.11 -10.26
N GLY A 297 5.70 14.50 -11.28
CA GLY A 297 6.95 15.24 -11.08
C GLY A 297 7.65 15.60 -12.38
N THR A 298 8.94 15.90 -12.33
CA THR A 298 9.80 15.97 -13.52
C THR A 298 9.86 14.61 -14.20
N VAL A 299 10.05 13.56 -13.42
CA VAL A 299 9.75 12.16 -13.74
C VAL A 299 8.58 11.72 -12.87
N GLY A 300 7.59 11.06 -13.46
CA GLY A 300 6.47 10.50 -12.71
C GLY A 300 6.90 9.32 -11.85
N GLY A 301 6.34 9.20 -10.66
CA GLY A 301 6.53 8.06 -9.77
C GLY A 301 5.78 6.83 -10.27
N ASP A 302 6.31 5.64 -10.01
CA ASP A 302 5.63 4.39 -10.36
C ASP A 302 4.44 4.12 -9.43
N GLY A 303 3.39 3.50 -9.95
CA GLY A 303 2.28 2.97 -9.16
C GLY A 303 2.66 1.69 -8.41
N GLY A 304 1.98 1.42 -7.31
CA GLY A 304 2.22 0.21 -6.50
C GLY A 304 1.59 -1.05 -7.08
N ASP A 305 2.07 -2.22 -6.65
CA ASP A 305 1.45 -3.51 -6.97
C ASP A 305 0.24 -3.79 -6.06
N GLY A 306 -0.84 -4.35 -6.63
CA GLY A 306 -2.02 -4.79 -5.90
C GLY A 306 -1.76 -6.02 -5.04
N GLY A 307 -2.48 -6.15 -3.93
CA GLY A 307 -2.35 -7.28 -3.01
C GLY A 307 -3.01 -8.56 -3.51
N ALA A 308 -2.52 -9.72 -3.11
CA ALA A 308 -3.13 -11.00 -3.47
C ALA A 308 -4.35 -11.33 -2.59
N GLY A 309 -5.34 -12.03 -3.17
CA GLY A 309 -6.42 -12.70 -2.45
C GLY A 309 -6.22 -14.21 -2.48
N VAL A 310 -6.13 -14.85 -1.31
CA VAL A 310 -5.88 -16.30 -1.19
C VAL A 310 -6.91 -16.97 -0.28
N GLN A 311 -7.56 -18.00 -0.81
CA GLN A 311 -8.70 -18.64 -0.19
C GLN A 311 -8.57 -20.16 -0.11
N ASP A 312 -8.43 -20.71 1.10
CA ASP A 312 -8.52 -22.16 1.34
C ASP A 312 -9.99 -22.63 1.47
N GLY A 313 -10.91 -21.71 1.74
CA GLY A 313 -12.34 -21.95 1.95
C GLY A 313 -13.21 -21.93 0.68
N ARG A 314 -14.53 -21.78 0.87
CA ARG A 314 -15.54 -21.83 -0.18
C ARG A 314 -15.93 -20.46 -0.76
N GLY A 315 -15.58 -19.37 -0.07
CA GLY A 315 -15.83 -18.00 -0.54
C GLY A 315 -14.92 -17.54 -1.68
N LEU A 316 -15.01 -16.28 -2.08
CA LEU A 316 -14.27 -15.71 -3.21
C LEU A 316 -12.80 -15.40 -2.87
N ALA A 317 -11.93 -15.44 -3.88
CA ALA A 317 -10.58 -14.88 -3.82
C ALA A 317 -10.41 -13.77 -4.86
N THR A 318 -10.12 -12.54 -4.44
CA THR A 318 -9.99 -11.38 -5.32
C THR A 318 -8.67 -10.68 -5.09
N GLY A 319 -7.85 -10.54 -6.11
CA GLY A 319 -6.66 -9.69 -6.06
C GLY A 319 -7.01 -8.21 -6.13
N GLY A 320 -6.21 -7.35 -5.51
CA GLY A 320 -6.35 -5.90 -5.58
C GLY A 320 -5.81 -5.33 -6.89
N GLY A 321 -6.34 -4.20 -7.33
CA GLY A 321 -5.83 -3.51 -8.52
C GLY A 321 -4.45 -2.89 -8.29
N GLY A 322 -3.65 -2.81 -9.36
CA GLY A 322 -2.40 -2.07 -9.39
C GLY A 322 -2.63 -0.56 -9.47
N GLY A 323 -1.70 0.22 -8.94
CA GLY A 323 -1.75 1.68 -8.92
C GLY A 323 -1.34 2.27 -10.26
N ALA A 324 -1.92 3.40 -10.65
CA ALA A 324 -1.45 4.12 -11.83
C ALA A 324 -0.08 4.76 -11.58
N GLY A 325 0.74 4.88 -12.63
CA GLY A 325 1.94 5.70 -12.61
C GLY A 325 1.61 7.20 -12.69
N GLY A 326 2.43 8.02 -12.05
CA GLY A 326 2.30 9.48 -12.09
C GLY A 326 2.85 10.08 -13.38
N ASN A 327 2.47 11.33 -13.68
CA ASN A 327 2.93 12.01 -14.89
C ASN A 327 4.32 12.64 -14.71
N GLY A 328 5.16 12.55 -15.74
CA GLY A 328 6.39 13.31 -15.90
C GLY A 328 6.14 14.59 -16.70
N THR A 329 6.62 15.73 -16.21
CA THR A 329 6.46 17.03 -16.89
C THR A 329 7.60 17.32 -17.87
N THR A 330 8.81 16.88 -17.54
CA THR A 330 10.03 17.10 -18.37
C THR A 330 10.78 15.81 -18.67
N GLY A 331 10.40 14.72 -18.03
CA GLY A 331 10.90 13.37 -18.24
C GLY A 331 9.75 12.39 -18.46
N ARG A 332 10.06 11.11 -18.25
CA ARG A 332 9.11 10.02 -18.46
C ARG A 332 7.96 10.05 -17.44
N GLY A 333 6.78 9.58 -17.85
CA GLY A 333 5.76 9.15 -16.90
C GLY A 333 6.13 7.86 -16.19
N GLY A 334 5.59 7.67 -14.98
CA GLY A 334 5.83 6.49 -14.16
C GLY A 334 5.12 5.26 -14.70
N PHE A 335 5.62 4.08 -14.35
CA PHE A 335 4.98 2.82 -14.67
C PHE A 335 3.70 2.61 -13.87
N GLY A 336 2.70 1.96 -14.47
CA GLY A 336 1.58 1.40 -13.73
C GLY A 336 2.03 0.13 -12.98
N GLY A 337 1.48 -0.08 -11.79
CA GLY A 337 1.74 -1.27 -10.99
C GLY A 337 0.89 -2.46 -11.42
N ARG A 338 1.31 -3.67 -11.05
CA ARG A 338 0.61 -4.91 -11.44
C ARG A 338 -0.62 -5.14 -10.56
N GLY A 339 -1.63 -5.78 -11.13
CA GLY A 339 -2.75 -6.31 -10.37
C GLY A 339 -2.34 -7.52 -9.52
N GLY A 340 -2.98 -7.67 -8.36
CA GLY A 340 -2.77 -8.78 -7.46
C GLY A 340 -3.40 -10.09 -7.96
N GLY A 341 -2.77 -11.22 -7.66
CA GLY A 341 -3.33 -12.53 -8.01
C GLY A 341 -4.50 -12.93 -7.11
N GLY A 342 -5.47 -13.63 -7.68
CA GLY A 342 -6.45 -14.40 -6.93
C GLY A 342 -6.06 -15.88 -6.95
N THR A 343 -6.15 -16.55 -5.80
CA THR A 343 -5.91 -17.99 -5.68
C THR A 343 -6.97 -18.65 -4.78
N SER A 344 -7.60 -19.73 -5.25
CA SER A 344 -8.43 -20.58 -4.41
C SER A 344 -7.92 -22.02 -4.38
N TYR A 345 -7.71 -22.52 -3.16
CA TYR A 345 -7.51 -23.94 -2.85
C TYR A 345 -8.80 -24.60 -2.38
N GLY A 346 -9.94 -23.91 -2.47
CA GLY A 346 -11.27 -24.42 -2.15
C GLY A 346 -12.22 -24.38 -3.35
N SER A 347 -13.51 -24.19 -3.10
CA SER A 347 -14.55 -24.24 -4.15
C SER A 347 -14.99 -22.87 -4.68
N GLY A 348 -14.32 -21.80 -4.26
CA GLY A 348 -14.67 -20.43 -4.60
C GLY A 348 -14.33 -20.03 -6.03
N SER A 349 -14.98 -18.97 -6.52
CA SER A 349 -14.51 -18.26 -7.72
C SER A 349 -13.34 -17.34 -7.38
N VAL A 350 -12.54 -17.04 -8.40
CA VAL A 350 -11.28 -16.31 -8.28
C VAL A 350 -11.21 -15.22 -9.33
N THR A 351 -10.78 -14.03 -8.94
CA THR A 351 -10.57 -12.89 -9.84
C THR A 351 -9.22 -12.24 -9.54
N GLY A 352 -8.33 -12.15 -10.53
CA GLY A 352 -7.14 -11.31 -10.44
C GLY A 352 -7.49 -9.82 -10.53
N GLY A 353 -6.69 -8.97 -9.91
CA GLY A 353 -6.86 -7.52 -9.99
C GLY A 353 -6.37 -6.96 -11.33
N ASP A 354 -6.90 -5.82 -11.76
CA ASP A 354 -6.42 -5.15 -12.97
C ASP A 354 -5.05 -4.48 -12.74
N GLY A 355 -4.25 -4.37 -13.79
CA GLY A 355 -3.02 -3.58 -13.79
C GLY A 355 -3.31 -2.08 -13.88
N GLY A 356 -2.44 -1.28 -13.27
CA GLY A 356 -2.53 0.18 -13.30
C GLY A 356 -2.09 0.78 -14.63
N ALA A 357 -2.63 1.94 -15.00
CA ALA A 357 -2.19 2.66 -16.19
C ALA A 357 -0.79 3.27 -15.98
N GLY A 358 -0.01 3.39 -17.05
CA GLY A 358 1.22 4.18 -17.05
C GLY A 358 0.94 5.68 -17.08
N GLY A 359 1.81 6.48 -16.48
CA GLY A 359 1.73 7.94 -16.49
C GLY A 359 2.19 8.54 -17.82
N ASN A 360 1.72 9.75 -18.12
CA ASN A 360 2.16 10.50 -19.30
C ASN A 360 3.54 11.14 -19.06
N GLY A 361 4.29 11.42 -20.11
CA GLY A 361 5.53 12.20 -20.01
C GLY A 361 6.15 12.52 -21.35
N THR A 362 7.43 12.89 -21.41
CA THR A 362 8.16 13.01 -22.69
C THR A 362 8.14 11.67 -23.42
N THR A 363 8.44 10.60 -22.68
CA THR A 363 8.14 9.21 -22.99
C THR A 363 7.02 8.73 -22.05
N GLY A 364 6.06 7.97 -22.58
CA GLY A 364 4.98 7.39 -21.77
C GLY A 364 5.46 6.28 -20.81
N GLY A 365 4.84 6.21 -19.64
CA GLY A 365 4.96 5.08 -18.71
C GLY A 365 4.30 3.82 -19.27
N GLN A 366 4.84 2.64 -18.98
CA GLN A 366 4.16 1.38 -19.35
C GLN A 366 2.98 1.14 -18.40
N GLY A 367 1.89 0.55 -18.90
CA GLY A 367 0.84 0.01 -18.06
C GLY A 367 1.29 -1.26 -17.35
N GLY A 368 0.74 -1.53 -16.17
CA GLY A 368 1.01 -2.72 -15.39
C GLY A 368 0.22 -3.94 -15.87
N ASP A 369 0.73 -5.13 -15.60
CA ASP A 369 0.05 -6.38 -15.94
C ASP A 369 -1.15 -6.64 -15.04
N GLY A 370 -2.18 -7.31 -15.57
CA GLY A 370 -3.28 -7.85 -14.78
C GLY A 370 -2.87 -9.06 -13.95
N GLY A 371 -3.49 -9.21 -12.79
CA GLY A 371 -3.27 -10.33 -11.87
C GLY A 371 -3.86 -11.64 -12.39
N ALA A 372 -3.22 -12.76 -12.09
CA ALA A 372 -3.72 -14.08 -12.47
C ALA A 372 -4.90 -14.54 -11.61
N GLY A 373 -5.79 -15.35 -12.18
CA GLY A 373 -6.80 -16.11 -11.43
C GLY A 373 -6.47 -17.61 -11.42
N TYR A 374 -6.36 -18.22 -10.24
CA TYR A 374 -5.96 -19.62 -10.11
C TYR A 374 -6.90 -20.43 -9.19
N ILE A 375 -7.54 -21.48 -9.71
CA ILE A 375 -8.29 -22.48 -8.94
C ILE A 375 -7.55 -23.81 -8.95
N ALA A 376 -7.10 -24.26 -7.78
CA ALA A 376 -6.27 -25.44 -7.64
C ALA A 376 -7.04 -26.77 -7.64
N ILE A 377 -8.27 -26.79 -7.08
CA ILE A 377 -9.01 -28.05 -6.83
C ILE A 377 -9.51 -28.69 -8.14
N PRO A 378 -9.24 -30.00 -8.36
CA PRO A 378 -9.77 -30.75 -9.50
C PRO A 378 -11.29 -31.04 -9.44
N GLN A 379 -11.94 -30.95 -10.61
CA GLN A 379 -13.14 -31.68 -11.08
C GLN A 379 -14.46 -31.63 -10.26
N THR A 380 -14.51 -31.01 -9.09
CA THR A 380 -15.73 -30.92 -8.26
C THR A 380 -16.21 -29.50 -7.99
N THR A 381 -15.32 -28.51 -8.13
CA THR A 381 -15.67 -27.09 -7.98
C THR A 381 -16.30 -26.54 -9.25
N THR A 382 -17.33 -25.69 -9.10
CA THR A 382 -17.94 -24.91 -10.18
C THR A 382 -17.50 -23.45 -10.16
N GLY A 383 -16.58 -23.08 -9.25
CA GLY A 383 -15.99 -21.75 -9.20
C GLY A 383 -15.27 -21.42 -10.50
N SER A 384 -15.30 -20.15 -10.90
CA SER A 384 -14.65 -19.67 -12.13
C SER A 384 -13.36 -18.92 -11.81
N ALA A 385 -12.35 -19.07 -12.65
CA ALA A 385 -11.10 -18.32 -12.57
C ALA A 385 -11.11 -17.21 -13.63
N THR A 386 -10.86 -15.97 -13.21
CA THR A 386 -10.79 -14.81 -14.10
C THR A 386 -9.48 -14.07 -13.85
N GLY A 387 -8.70 -13.82 -14.90
CA GLY A 387 -7.53 -12.95 -14.84
C GLY A 387 -7.93 -11.48 -14.96
N GLY A 388 -7.16 -10.59 -14.35
CA GLY A 388 -7.37 -9.14 -14.44
C GLY A 388 -6.89 -8.57 -15.78
N HIS A 389 -7.37 -7.39 -16.13
CA HIS A 389 -6.95 -6.69 -17.35
C HIS A 389 -5.56 -6.05 -17.18
N GLY A 390 -4.82 -5.92 -18.28
CA GLY A 390 -3.61 -5.12 -18.33
C GLY A 390 -3.93 -3.62 -18.38
N GLY A 391 -3.10 -2.80 -17.76
CA GLY A 391 -3.22 -1.35 -17.74
C GLY A 391 -2.79 -0.71 -19.07
N ALA A 392 -3.37 0.44 -19.41
CA ALA A 392 -2.96 1.20 -20.60
C ALA A 392 -1.57 1.82 -20.42
N GLY A 393 -0.81 1.98 -21.50
CA GLY A 393 0.41 2.79 -21.52
C GLY A 393 0.09 4.28 -21.53
N GLY A 394 0.97 5.09 -20.94
CA GLY A 394 0.86 6.55 -20.89
C GLY A 394 1.25 7.20 -22.21
N VAL A 395 0.82 8.44 -22.42
CA VAL A 395 1.13 9.24 -23.61
C VAL A 395 2.57 9.79 -23.54
N GLY A 396 3.31 9.68 -24.63
CA GLY A 396 4.60 10.34 -24.85
C GLY A 396 4.42 11.65 -25.61
N ALA A 397 4.68 12.80 -24.99
CA ALA A 397 4.46 14.11 -25.59
C ALA A 397 5.43 14.42 -26.74
N THR A 398 6.69 13.97 -26.62
CA THR A 398 7.77 14.27 -27.57
C THR A 398 8.45 13.03 -28.13
N ASP A 399 8.40 11.91 -27.40
CA ASP A 399 9.03 10.64 -27.75
C ASP A 399 7.96 9.54 -27.92
N HIS A 400 8.27 8.32 -27.49
CA HIS A 400 7.39 7.16 -27.67
C HIS A 400 6.28 7.13 -26.61
N GLY A 401 5.08 6.73 -27.03
CA GLY A 401 4.03 6.33 -26.11
C GLY A 401 4.41 5.07 -25.32
N GLY A 402 3.81 4.91 -24.15
CA GLY A 402 4.03 3.79 -23.24
C GLY A 402 3.45 2.49 -23.79
N LEU A 403 4.02 1.35 -23.38
CA LEU A 403 3.45 0.04 -23.72
C LEU A 403 2.20 -0.23 -22.88
N GLY A 404 1.22 -0.92 -23.44
CA GLY A 404 0.14 -1.51 -22.65
C GLY A 404 0.61 -2.75 -21.88
N GLY A 405 0.07 -2.96 -20.69
CA GLY A 405 0.34 -4.12 -19.84
C GLY A 405 -0.36 -5.38 -20.35
N ALA A 406 0.16 -6.56 -20.01
CA ALA A 406 -0.48 -7.82 -20.36
C ALA A 406 -1.72 -8.08 -19.49
N GLY A 407 -2.71 -8.79 -20.03
CA GLY A 407 -3.80 -9.34 -19.26
C GLY A 407 -3.36 -10.54 -18.43
N GLY A 408 -3.96 -10.72 -17.26
CA GLY A 408 -3.70 -11.83 -16.36
C GLY A 408 -4.22 -13.15 -16.92
N GLY A 409 -3.45 -14.23 -16.72
CA GLY A 409 -3.89 -15.58 -17.06
C GLY A 409 -4.97 -16.11 -16.11
N ALA A 410 -5.78 -17.06 -16.59
CA ALA A 410 -6.75 -17.78 -15.77
C ALA A 410 -6.56 -19.28 -15.89
N THR A 411 -6.42 -19.96 -14.76
CA THR A 411 -6.33 -21.42 -14.69
C THR A 411 -7.41 -21.96 -13.78
N ASN A 412 -8.25 -22.85 -14.33
CA ASN A 412 -9.30 -23.55 -13.59
C ASN A 412 -9.12 -25.06 -13.71
N ASN A 413 -8.77 -25.71 -12.60
CA ASN A 413 -8.70 -27.17 -12.54
C ASN A 413 -10.06 -27.83 -12.23
N GLY A 414 -11.09 -27.04 -11.93
CA GLY A 414 -12.47 -27.46 -11.72
C GLY A 414 -13.32 -27.44 -12.98
N ASN A 415 -14.64 -27.44 -12.79
CA ASN A 415 -15.65 -27.48 -13.86
C ASN A 415 -16.23 -26.09 -14.19
N GLY A 416 -15.74 -25.02 -13.55
CA GLY A 416 -16.13 -23.64 -13.87
C GLY A 416 -15.32 -23.04 -15.01
N PHE A 417 -15.58 -21.77 -15.31
CA PHE A 417 -14.94 -21.07 -16.43
C PHE A 417 -13.47 -20.73 -16.14
N ALA A 418 -12.65 -20.67 -17.18
CA ALA A 418 -11.36 -19.97 -17.16
C ALA A 418 -11.44 -18.79 -18.14
N LEU A 419 -11.31 -17.56 -17.64
CA LEU A 419 -11.39 -16.33 -18.43
C LEU A 419 -10.09 -15.51 -18.30
N GLY A 420 -9.27 -15.49 -19.33
CA GLY A 420 -8.07 -14.65 -19.39
C GLY A 420 -8.42 -13.17 -19.49
N GLY A 421 -7.63 -12.31 -18.86
CA GLY A 421 -7.82 -10.86 -18.92
C GLY A 421 -7.36 -10.26 -20.25
N ALA A 422 -7.98 -9.17 -20.69
CA ALA A 422 -7.54 -8.46 -21.89
C ALA A 422 -6.22 -7.69 -21.64
N GLY A 423 -5.40 -7.53 -22.69
CA GLY A 423 -4.23 -6.66 -22.66
C GLY A 423 -4.59 -5.18 -22.72
N GLY A 424 -3.77 -4.33 -22.12
CA GLY A 424 -3.92 -2.88 -22.15
C GLY A 424 -3.50 -2.26 -23.48
N SER A 425 -4.03 -1.09 -23.83
CA SER A 425 -3.62 -0.36 -25.03
C SER A 425 -2.26 0.30 -24.87
N GLY A 426 -1.50 0.43 -25.96
CA GLY A 426 -0.34 1.32 -26.01
C GLY A 426 -0.75 2.78 -25.96
N GLY A 427 0.11 3.63 -25.39
CA GLY A 427 -0.08 5.07 -25.35
C GLY A 427 0.31 5.73 -26.67
N ALA A 428 -0.28 6.87 -26.98
CA ALA A 428 0.11 7.67 -28.15
C ALA A 428 1.47 8.37 -27.95
N GLY A 429 2.14 8.75 -29.03
CA GLY A 429 3.31 9.63 -28.96
C GLY A 429 3.88 10.03 -30.32
N ALA A 430 5.10 10.58 -30.35
CA ALA A 430 5.84 10.80 -31.60
C ALA A 430 5.98 9.47 -32.37
N SER A 431 6.25 8.38 -31.65
CA SER A 431 5.76 7.06 -32.06
C SER A 431 4.77 6.50 -31.04
N GLY A 432 3.75 5.80 -31.50
CA GLY A 432 2.84 5.07 -30.63
C GLY A 432 3.51 3.90 -29.91
N GLY A 433 3.01 3.60 -28.71
CA GLY A 433 3.41 2.43 -27.93
C GLY A 433 2.72 1.16 -28.39
N LEU A 434 3.29 0.00 -28.05
CA LEU A 434 2.69 -1.30 -28.40
C LEU A 434 1.51 -1.63 -27.48
N GLY A 435 0.52 -2.35 -28.01
CA GLY A 435 -0.54 -2.95 -27.22
C GLY A 435 -0.05 -4.16 -26.42
N GLY A 436 -0.67 -4.40 -25.26
CA GLY A 436 -0.37 -5.51 -24.37
C GLY A 436 -0.97 -6.84 -24.82
N TYR A 437 -0.40 -7.95 -24.37
CA TYR A 437 -0.91 -9.29 -24.67
C TYR A 437 -2.21 -9.59 -23.92
N GLY A 438 -3.11 -10.35 -24.54
CA GLY A 438 -4.22 -10.97 -23.82
C GLY A 438 -3.75 -12.14 -22.95
N GLY A 439 -4.41 -12.36 -21.82
CA GLY A 439 -4.10 -13.43 -20.89
C GLY A 439 -4.57 -14.79 -21.37
N ASP A 440 -3.77 -15.82 -21.10
CA ASP A 440 -4.10 -17.20 -21.43
C ASP A 440 -5.23 -17.74 -20.55
N ALA A 441 -5.99 -18.72 -21.07
CA ALA A 441 -7.02 -19.43 -20.33
C ALA A 441 -6.80 -20.95 -20.37
N ILE A 442 -6.69 -21.55 -19.18
CA ILE A 442 -6.45 -22.98 -18.99
C ILE A 442 -7.63 -23.57 -18.23
N ALA A 443 -8.37 -24.49 -18.84
CA ALA A 443 -9.45 -25.25 -18.19
C ALA A 443 -9.16 -26.75 -18.24
N SER A 444 -8.80 -27.33 -17.08
CA SER A 444 -8.48 -28.76 -16.97
C SER A 444 -9.72 -29.63 -16.73
N GLY A 445 -10.83 -29.05 -16.25
CA GLY A 445 -12.12 -29.76 -16.10
C GLY A 445 -13.05 -29.52 -17.29
N THR A 446 -14.37 -29.60 -17.06
CA THR A 446 -15.38 -29.52 -18.13
C THR A 446 -15.85 -28.10 -18.45
N GLY A 447 -15.44 -27.11 -17.67
CA GLY A 447 -15.84 -25.72 -17.89
C GLY A 447 -15.09 -25.12 -19.08
N PRO A 448 -15.68 -24.16 -19.80
CA PRO A 448 -15.05 -23.62 -20.99
C PRO A 448 -13.94 -22.61 -20.64
N ALA A 449 -12.99 -22.47 -21.56
CA ALA A 449 -11.89 -21.51 -21.47
C ALA A 449 -12.03 -20.42 -22.53
N THR A 450 -11.88 -19.16 -22.13
CA THR A 450 -11.86 -18.00 -23.03
C THR A 450 -10.64 -17.16 -22.72
N ALA A 451 -9.71 -17.07 -23.65
CA ALA A 451 -8.54 -16.21 -23.49
C ALA A 451 -8.87 -14.74 -23.71
N GLY A 452 -8.02 -13.87 -23.15
CA GLY A 452 -8.15 -12.43 -23.30
C GLY A 452 -7.72 -11.93 -24.68
N ASN A 453 -8.31 -10.83 -25.12
CA ASN A 453 -7.89 -10.14 -26.34
C ASN A 453 -6.60 -9.35 -26.10
N GLY A 454 -5.79 -9.18 -27.14
CA GLY A 454 -4.67 -8.24 -27.14
C GLY A 454 -5.14 -6.78 -27.17
N GLY A 455 -4.36 -5.89 -26.57
CA GLY A 455 -4.62 -4.45 -26.55
C GLY A 455 -4.26 -3.78 -27.87
N GLY A 456 -4.88 -2.63 -28.15
CA GLY A 456 -4.56 -1.84 -29.34
C GLY A 456 -3.19 -1.16 -29.24
N GLY A 457 -2.53 -0.92 -30.37
CA GLY A 457 -1.34 -0.07 -30.43
C GLY A 457 -1.69 1.41 -30.34
N GLY A 458 -0.74 2.23 -29.90
CA GLY A 458 -0.90 3.68 -29.79
C GLY A 458 -0.66 4.41 -31.12
N ASP A 459 -1.22 5.62 -31.23
CA ASP A 459 -1.05 6.46 -32.42
C ASP A 459 0.31 7.17 -32.44
N SER A 460 0.87 7.33 -33.64
CA SER A 460 2.09 8.11 -33.89
C SER A 460 1.75 9.50 -34.42
N SER A 461 2.48 10.52 -33.97
CA SER A 461 2.33 11.90 -34.43
C SER A 461 3.50 12.41 -35.29
N ALA A 462 4.66 11.74 -35.26
CA ALA A 462 5.82 12.16 -36.04
C ALA A 462 5.71 11.79 -37.53
N ASN A 463 6.28 12.63 -38.38
CA ASN A 463 6.26 12.43 -39.83
C ASN A 463 6.94 11.11 -40.22
N SER A 464 6.28 10.36 -41.11
CA SER A 464 6.76 9.08 -41.64
C SER A 464 6.99 8.00 -40.58
N VAL A 465 6.44 8.15 -39.38
CA VAL A 465 6.54 7.15 -38.30
C VAL A 465 5.24 6.33 -38.26
N SER A 466 5.39 5.00 -38.31
CA SER A 466 4.25 4.09 -38.21
C SER A 466 3.62 4.09 -36.82
N GLY A 467 2.34 3.79 -36.72
CA GLY A 467 1.65 3.58 -35.44
C GLY A 467 2.24 2.40 -34.66
N GLY A 468 1.94 2.32 -33.36
CA GLY A 468 2.33 1.20 -32.53
C GLY A 468 1.59 -0.08 -32.95
N ASP A 469 2.23 -1.24 -32.85
CA ASP A 469 1.57 -2.52 -33.15
C ASP A 469 0.57 -2.91 -32.06
N GLY A 470 -0.49 -3.60 -32.44
CA GLY A 470 -1.44 -4.21 -31.51
C GLY A 470 -0.86 -5.47 -30.86
N GLY A 471 -1.29 -5.75 -29.63
CA GLY A 471 -0.88 -6.90 -28.85
C GLY A 471 -1.51 -8.21 -29.35
N ARG A 472 -0.89 -9.34 -29.05
CA ARG A 472 -1.44 -10.67 -29.42
C ARG A 472 -2.58 -11.07 -28.47
N GLY A 473 -3.55 -11.82 -28.97
CA GLY A 473 -4.55 -12.47 -28.12
C GLY A 473 -3.97 -13.66 -27.35
N GLY A 474 -4.58 -14.00 -26.21
CA GLY A 474 -4.16 -15.12 -25.38
C GLY A 474 -4.53 -16.49 -25.96
N GLY A 475 -3.77 -17.52 -25.59
CA GLY A 475 -3.99 -18.91 -25.95
C GLY A 475 -4.96 -19.64 -25.02
N VAL A 476 -5.51 -20.75 -25.50
CA VAL A 476 -6.41 -21.62 -24.73
C VAL A 476 -5.83 -23.02 -24.61
N HIS A 477 -5.90 -23.58 -23.41
CA HIS A 477 -5.60 -24.97 -23.12
C HIS A 477 -6.82 -25.63 -22.47
N THR A 478 -7.42 -26.62 -23.13
CA THR A 478 -8.64 -27.28 -22.64
C THR A 478 -8.50 -28.78 -22.61
N SER A 479 -9.09 -29.44 -21.63
CA SER A 479 -9.35 -30.88 -21.72
C SER A 479 -10.32 -31.17 -22.88
N ALA A 480 -10.26 -32.38 -23.47
CA ALA A 480 -11.00 -32.73 -24.70
C ALA A 480 -12.55 -32.59 -24.63
N SER A 481 -13.12 -32.32 -23.45
CA SER A 481 -14.54 -32.12 -23.22
C SER A 481 -14.97 -30.66 -23.00
N ALA A 482 -14.03 -29.71 -22.89
CA ALA A 482 -14.31 -28.29 -22.69
C ALA A 482 -14.25 -27.49 -23.99
N ALA A 483 -15.10 -26.47 -24.13
CA ALA A 483 -15.03 -25.54 -25.25
C ALA A 483 -13.95 -24.47 -25.02
N GLY A 484 -13.19 -24.15 -26.07
CA GLY A 484 -12.13 -23.13 -26.03
C GLY A 484 -12.38 -21.98 -27.00
N THR A 485 -12.18 -20.74 -26.55
CA THR A 485 -12.21 -19.52 -27.39
C THR A 485 -10.92 -18.74 -27.23
N VAL A 486 -10.11 -18.65 -28.29
CA VAL A 486 -8.84 -17.90 -28.27
C VAL A 486 -9.08 -16.40 -28.26
N GLY A 487 -8.11 -15.65 -27.74
CA GLY A 487 -8.13 -14.20 -27.80
C GLY A 487 -7.88 -13.68 -29.21
N MET A 488 -8.54 -12.59 -29.58
CA MET A 488 -8.20 -11.84 -30.79
C MET A 488 -6.96 -10.96 -30.55
N GLY A 489 -6.16 -10.76 -31.59
CA GLY A 489 -5.12 -9.73 -31.54
C GLY A 489 -5.71 -8.32 -31.57
N GLY A 490 -5.02 -7.37 -30.96
CA GLY A 490 -5.39 -5.96 -30.94
C GLY A 490 -5.06 -5.27 -32.27
N VAL A 491 -5.80 -4.20 -32.58
CA VAL A 491 -5.57 -3.39 -33.78
C VAL A 491 -4.33 -2.52 -33.60
N GLY A 492 -3.53 -2.33 -34.65
CA GLY A 492 -2.41 -1.37 -34.61
C GLY A 492 -2.89 0.09 -34.61
N GLY A 493 -2.10 0.98 -34.02
CA GLY A 493 -2.41 2.41 -33.96
C GLY A 493 -2.22 3.11 -35.31
N ALA A 494 -2.74 4.32 -35.44
CA ALA A 494 -2.55 5.14 -36.63
C ALA A 494 -1.09 5.62 -36.77
N GLY A 495 -0.61 5.70 -38.01
CA GLY A 495 0.67 6.34 -38.32
C GLY A 495 0.58 7.86 -38.28
N GLY A 496 1.72 8.52 -38.06
CA GLY A 496 1.81 9.97 -38.20
C GLY A 496 1.70 10.40 -39.67
N PRO A 497 1.82 11.71 -39.98
CA PRO A 497 1.72 12.19 -41.35
C PRO A 497 2.73 11.47 -42.28
N GLY A 498 2.23 10.74 -43.29
CA GLY A 498 3.06 9.94 -44.19
C GLY A 498 3.53 8.59 -43.62
N GLY A 499 3.22 8.28 -42.37
CA GLY A 499 3.44 6.99 -41.73
C GLY A 499 2.33 5.98 -42.02
N GLN A 500 2.63 4.69 -41.86
CA GLN A 500 1.64 3.60 -42.00
C GLN A 500 0.99 3.30 -40.63
N PRO A 501 -0.24 2.75 -40.60
CA PRO A 501 -0.75 2.15 -39.36
C PRO A 501 0.17 1.04 -38.84
N GLY A 502 0.14 0.81 -37.53
CA GLY A 502 0.80 -0.33 -36.89
C GLY A 502 0.16 -1.66 -37.30
N GLN A 503 0.89 -2.75 -37.09
CA GLN A 503 0.38 -4.09 -37.40
C GLN A 503 -0.71 -4.51 -36.41
N THR A 504 -1.72 -5.23 -36.89
CA THR A 504 -2.68 -5.91 -36.00
C THR A 504 -1.99 -7.13 -35.38
N GLY A 505 -2.20 -7.35 -34.09
CA GLY A 505 -1.65 -8.50 -33.38
C GLY A 505 -2.20 -9.84 -33.89
N SER A 506 -1.46 -10.91 -33.67
CA SER A 506 -1.94 -12.26 -33.99
C SER A 506 -3.03 -12.72 -33.01
N GLN A 507 -3.94 -13.57 -33.48
CA GLN A 507 -4.86 -14.31 -32.60
C GLN A 507 -4.08 -15.32 -31.75
N GLY A 508 -4.69 -15.74 -30.64
CA GLY A 508 -4.19 -16.84 -29.83
C GLY A 508 -4.33 -18.21 -30.52
N ILE A 509 -3.80 -19.25 -29.87
CA ILE A 509 -3.82 -20.62 -30.36
C ILE A 509 -4.48 -21.55 -29.35
N VAL A 510 -5.05 -22.66 -29.84
CA VAL A 510 -5.66 -23.72 -29.02
C VAL A 510 -4.68 -24.87 -28.89
N PHE A 511 -4.54 -25.39 -27.67
CA PHE A 511 -3.71 -26.55 -27.34
C PHE A 511 -4.51 -27.69 -26.72
#